data_AF-A0A058ZV52-F1
#
_entry.id   AF-A0A058ZV52-F1
#
_cell.length_a   1.000
_cell.length_b   1.000
_cell.length_c   1.000
_cell.angle_alpha   90.00
_cell.angle_beta   90.00
_cell.angle_gamma   90.00
#
_symmetry.space_group_name_H-M   'P 1'
#
loop_
_entity.id
_entity.type
_entity.pdbx_description
1 polymer ?
#
loop_
_entity_poly.entity_id
_entity_poly.type
_entity_poly.pdbx_seq_one_letter_code
_entity_poly.pdbx_strand_id
1 'polypeptide(L)'
;MFFKILAVLSLLPVLAYAQETNFVYNGFRSANLSLDGIAAVTSNGLLKLTNDTKLQKGHAFHPDPVQFKNSPNGSVYSFSTAFVFAIQSLYANLSSDGIAFVIAPQRGLPGSLASQYLGMFNQTDTALPS
;
A
#
# COMPACT_ATOMS: atom_id res chain seq x y z
N MET A 1 38.28 -15.98 46.86
CA MET A 1 37.19 -16.92 46.48
C MET A 1 36.05 -16.09 45.86
N PHE A 2 35.88 -16.25 44.55
CA PHE A 2 34.67 -16.06 43.74
C PHE A 2 33.64 -14.97 44.11
N PHE A 3 33.97 -13.72 43.81
CA PHE A 3 32.94 -12.86 43.21
C PHE A 3 32.92 -13.20 41.72
N LYS A 4 31.76 -13.60 41.19
CA LYS A 4 31.17 -13.05 39.96
C LYS A 4 30.14 -14.00 39.37
N ILE A 5 29.02 -13.36 39.05
CA ILE A 5 28.00 -13.83 38.12
C ILE A 5 27.14 -14.93 38.75
N LEU A 6 26.30 -14.47 39.68
CA LEU A 6 24.93 -14.94 39.78
C LEU A 6 24.35 -14.90 38.35
N ALA A 7 24.48 -16.02 37.63
CA ALA A 7 23.83 -16.25 36.36
C ALA A 7 22.34 -16.39 36.66
N VAL A 8 21.69 -15.27 36.97
CA VAL A 8 20.26 -15.12 36.71
C VAL A 8 20.18 -15.08 35.21
N LEU A 9 20.14 -16.28 34.64
CA LEU A 9 19.64 -16.54 33.31
C LEU A 9 18.21 -16.01 33.34
N SER A 10 18.06 -14.71 33.07
CA SER A 10 16.77 -14.12 32.78
C SER A 10 16.28 -14.83 31.53
N LEU A 11 15.53 -15.91 31.74
CA LEU A 11 14.52 -16.39 30.82
C LEU A 11 13.56 -15.23 30.59
N LEU A 12 13.99 -14.29 29.75
CA LEU A 12 13.07 -13.43 29.03
C LEU A 12 12.35 -14.40 28.09
N PRO A 13 11.05 -14.66 28.28
CA PRO A 13 10.28 -15.20 27.18
C PRO A 13 10.47 -14.20 26.05
N VAL A 14 11.16 -14.59 24.99
CA VAL A 14 11.07 -13.90 23.72
C VAL A 14 9.63 -14.12 23.30
N LEU A 15 8.75 -13.22 23.74
CA LEU A 15 7.43 -13.09 23.16
C LEU A 15 7.70 -12.69 21.71
N ALA A 16 7.66 -13.68 20.82
CA ALA A 16 7.53 -13.43 19.41
C ALA A 16 6.19 -12.73 19.23
N TYR A 17 6.21 -11.40 19.32
CA TYR A 17 5.04 -10.58 19.05
C TYR A 17 4.82 -10.65 17.54
N ALA A 18 3.84 -11.44 17.12
CA ALA A 18 3.29 -11.30 15.78
C ALA A 18 2.62 -9.92 15.75
N GLN A 19 3.34 -8.92 15.25
CA GLN A 19 2.80 -7.57 15.13
C GLN A 19 1.75 -7.60 14.01
N GLU A 20 0.49 -7.79 14.39
CA GLU A 20 -0.62 -7.57 13.48
C GLU A 20 -0.55 -6.12 12.99
N THR A 21 -0.25 -5.97 11.70
CA THR A 21 -0.24 -4.65 11.05
C THR A 21 -1.66 -4.40 10.55
N ASN A 22 -2.42 -3.61 11.29
CA ASN A 22 -3.78 -3.23 10.93
C ASN A 22 -3.91 -1.71 10.82
N PHE A 23 -4.60 -1.24 9.79
CA PHE A 23 -4.94 0.16 9.62
C PHE A 23 -6.31 0.31 8.97
N VAL A 24 -7.03 1.35 9.37
CA VAL A 24 -8.39 1.66 8.89
C VAL A 24 -8.47 3.15 8.59
N TYR A 25 -9.01 3.48 7.42
CA TYR A 25 -9.24 4.87 6.99
C TYR A 25 -10.74 5.10 6.78
N ASN A 26 -11.43 5.61 7.80
CA ASN A 26 -12.85 5.98 7.72
C ASN A 26 -13.09 7.38 7.12
N GLY A 27 -12.08 7.92 6.44
CA GLY A 27 -12.05 9.26 5.87
C GLY A 27 -10.61 9.71 5.68
N PHE A 28 -10.37 10.63 4.73
CA PHE A 28 -9.03 10.92 4.26
C PHE A 28 -8.50 12.33 4.58
N ARG A 29 -9.31 13.23 5.17
CA ARG A 29 -8.90 14.63 5.47
C ARG A 29 -7.59 14.73 6.26
N SER A 30 -7.39 13.82 7.20
CA SER A 30 -6.19 13.76 8.05
C SER A 30 -5.53 12.39 7.96
N ALA A 31 -5.84 11.62 6.92
CA ALA A 31 -5.20 10.33 6.72
C ALA A 31 -3.74 10.55 6.35
N ASN A 32 -2.84 9.90 7.08
CA ASN A 32 -1.45 9.84 6.71
C ASN A 32 -1.32 8.87 5.53
N LEU A 33 -1.23 9.42 4.31
CA LEU A 33 -1.06 8.70 3.06
C LEU A 33 0.03 9.36 2.24
N SER A 34 0.84 8.53 1.58
CA SER A 34 1.77 8.99 0.55
C SER A 34 1.01 9.06 -0.77
N LEU A 35 0.68 10.27 -1.21
CA LEU A 35 0.01 10.51 -2.51
C LEU A 35 1.05 10.67 -3.62
N ASP A 36 0.72 10.18 -4.80
CA ASP A 36 1.53 10.31 -6.01
C ASP A 36 0.64 10.51 -7.26
N GLY A 37 1.23 11.05 -8.33
CA GLY A 37 0.50 11.45 -9.54
C GLY A 37 -0.49 12.58 -9.24
N ILE A 38 -1.71 12.46 -9.75
CA ILE A 38 -2.77 13.46 -9.54
C ILE A 38 -3.68 13.16 -8.33
N ALA A 39 -3.34 12.15 -7.53
CA ALA A 39 -4.16 11.76 -6.38
C ALA A 39 -4.22 12.90 -5.35
N ALA A 40 -5.42 13.16 -4.84
CA ALA A 40 -5.65 14.23 -3.88
C ALA A 40 -6.76 13.86 -2.90
N VAL A 41 -6.73 14.49 -1.72
CA VAL A 41 -7.86 14.46 -0.78
C VAL A 41 -8.74 15.65 -1.06
N THR A 42 -10.02 15.41 -1.30
CA THR A 42 -11.01 16.47 -1.55
C THR A 42 -11.31 17.25 -0.27
N SER A 43 -11.90 18.45 -0.40
CA SER A 43 -12.32 19.25 0.75
C SER A 43 -13.34 18.55 1.65
N ASN A 44 -14.16 17.65 1.10
CA ASN A 44 -15.09 16.80 1.85
C ASN A 44 -14.45 15.51 2.40
N GLY A 45 -13.15 15.28 2.20
CA GLY A 45 -12.42 14.19 2.84
C GLY A 45 -12.41 12.86 2.11
N LEU A 46 -12.74 12.86 0.82
CA LEU A 46 -12.65 11.68 -0.04
C LEU A 46 -11.25 11.60 -0.64
N LEU A 47 -10.71 10.38 -0.72
CA LEU A 47 -9.53 10.12 -1.53
C LEU A 47 -9.95 10.03 -2.99
N LYS A 48 -9.44 10.94 -3.81
CA LYS A 48 -9.70 10.98 -5.25
C LYS A 48 -8.41 10.63 -5.98
N LEU A 49 -8.34 9.42 -6.54
CA LEU A 49 -7.17 8.94 -7.27
C LEU A 49 -7.00 9.65 -8.61
N THR A 50 -8.10 9.90 -9.32
CA THR A 50 -8.10 10.54 -10.64
C THR A 50 -9.25 11.54 -10.80
N ASN A 51 -9.18 12.37 -11.83
CA ASN A 51 -10.21 13.34 -12.24
C ASN A 51 -10.49 13.21 -13.74
N ASP A 52 -11.29 14.12 -14.29
CA ASP A 52 -11.68 14.11 -15.71
C ASP A 52 -10.52 14.44 -16.68
N THR A 53 -9.32 14.71 -16.16
CA THR A 53 -8.14 14.92 -16.99
C THR A 53 -7.70 13.60 -17.62
N LYS A 54 -7.67 13.58 -18.95
CA LYS A 54 -7.31 12.40 -19.73
C LYS A 54 -5.87 11.95 -19.48
N LEU A 55 -5.64 10.65 -19.61
CA LEU A 55 -4.32 10.01 -19.56
C LEU A 55 -3.53 10.34 -18.27
N GLN A 56 -4.24 10.46 -17.14
CA GLN A 56 -3.64 10.65 -15.83
C GLN A 56 -3.71 9.37 -15.00
N LYS A 57 -2.81 9.30 -14.03
CA LYS A 57 -2.75 8.27 -12.99
C LYS A 57 -2.57 8.92 -11.63
N GLY A 58 -3.04 8.28 -10.59
CA GLY A 58 -2.79 8.71 -9.22
C GLY A 58 -2.76 7.52 -8.29
N HIS A 59 -1.90 7.62 -7.29
CA HIS A 59 -1.68 6.56 -6.31
C HIS A 59 -1.81 7.11 -4.90
N ALA A 60 -2.22 6.25 -3.98
CA ALA A 60 -2.21 6.53 -2.56
C ALA A 60 -1.69 5.30 -1.83
N PHE A 61 -0.57 5.46 -1.14
CA PHE A 61 0.07 4.39 -0.39
C PHE A 61 -0.02 4.64 1.11
N HIS A 62 -0.19 3.57 1.88
CA HIS A 62 0.10 3.60 3.31
C HIS A 62 1.58 4.03 3.48
N PRO A 63 1.88 4.98 4.37
CA PRO A 63 3.22 5.56 4.47
C PRO A 63 4.26 4.53 4.94
N ASP A 64 3.87 3.61 5.83
CA ASP A 64 4.77 2.65 6.43
C ASP A 64 4.82 1.34 5.62
N PRO A 65 6.00 0.73 5.42
CA PRO A 65 6.09 -0.57 4.77
C PRO A 65 5.38 -1.67 5.57
N VAL A 66 4.67 -2.56 4.87
CA VAL A 66 4.04 -3.73 5.47
C VAL A 66 4.92 -4.97 5.26
N GLN A 67 5.29 -5.64 6.34
CA GLN A 67 6.11 -6.85 6.28
C GLN A 67 5.25 -8.10 6.04
N PHE A 68 5.36 -8.71 4.86
CA PHE A 68 4.65 -9.95 4.53
C PHE A 68 5.44 -11.24 4.82
N LYS A 69 6.73 -11.12 5.20
CA LYS A 69 7.62 -12.26 5.47
C LYS A 69 8.71 -11.89 6.49
N ASN A 70 8.99 -12.80 7.43
CA ASN A 70 10.01 -12.56 8.48
C ASN A 70 11.45 -12.74 8.02
N SER A 71 11.67 -13.59 7.01
CA SER A 71 12.99 -13.88 6.46
C SER A 71 12.85 -14.47 5.06
N PRO A 72 13.90 -14.50 4.22
CA PRO A 72 13.83 -15.05 2.87
C PRO A 72 13.29 -16.48 2.78
N ASN A 73 13.43 -17.28 3.84
CA ASN A 73 12.93 -18.66 3.93
C ASN A 73 11.84 -18.85 5.01
N GLY A 74 11.37 -17.76 5.61
CA GLY A 74 10.37 -17.79 6.68
C GLY A 74 8.94 -17.94 6.18
N SER A 75 8.00 -18.08 7.12
CA SER A 75 6.57 -18.09 6.83
C SER A 75 6.09 -16.76 6.24
N VAL A 76 5.11 -16.85 5.35
CA VAL A 76 4.41 -15.70 4.76
C VAL A 76 3.16 -15.40 5.59
N TYR A 77 2.87 -14.12 5.80
CA TYR A 77 1.68 -13.68 6.50
C TYR A 77 0.49 -13.54 5.55
N SER A 78 -0.67 -14.00 6.00
CA SER A 78 -1.94 -13.75 5.32
C SER A 78 -2.39 -12.30 5.53
N PHE A 79 -3.13 -11.76 4.57
CA PHE A 79 -3.73 -10.43 4.69
C PHE A 79 -5.16 -10.44 4.15
N SER A 80 -5.94 -9.45 4.60
CA SER A 80 -7.26 -9.13 4.07
C SER A 80 -7.36 -7.63 3.89
N THR A 81 -8.06 -7.18 2.85
CA THR A 81 -8.34 -5.76 2.62
C THR A 81 -9.80 -5.60 2.19
N ALA A 82 -10.39 -4.49 2.58
CA ALA A 82 -11.72 -4.09 2.16
C ALA A 82 -11.73 -2.58 1.93
N PHE A 83 -12.32 -2.15 0.83
CA PHE A 83 -12.44 -0.74 0.49
C PHE A 83 -13.77 -0.48 -0.22
N VAL A 84 -14.32 0.71 0.03
CA VAL A 84 -15.50 1.21 -0.66
C VAL A 84 -15.03 2.27 -1.64
N PHE A 85 -15.49 2.18 -2.88
CA PHE A 85 -15.12 3.10 -3.94
C PHE A 85 -16.33 3.45 -4.80
N ALA A 86 -16.23 4.58 -5.50
CA ALA A 86 -17.19 4.98 -6.52
C ALA A 86 -16.40 5.41 -7.77
N ILE A 87 -16.87 4.96 -8.94
CA ILE A 87 -16.36 5.38 -10.24
C ILE A 87 -17.46 6.19 -10.91
N GLN A 88 -17.16 7.45 -11.18
CA GLN A 88 -18.01 8.32 -11.99
C GLN A 88 -17.30 8.55 -13.32
N SER A 89 -17.94 8.16 -14.41
CA SER A 89 -17.40 8.44 -15.73
C SER A 89 -17.80 9.83 -16.22
N LEU A 90 -16.87 10.48 -16.95
CA LEU A 90 -17.13 11.67 -17.74
C LEU A 90 -18.14 11.42 -18.87
N TYR A 91 -18.19 10.20 -19.40
CA TYR A 91 -19.06 9.82 -20.51
C TYR A 91 -20.07 8.77 -20.06
N ALA A 92 -21.36 9.02 -20.33
CA ALA A 92 -22.45 8.17 -19.84
C ALA A 92 -22.36 6.69 -20.28
N ASN A 93 -21.69 6.40 -21.40
CA ASN A 93 -21.60 5.08 -22.02
C ASN A 93 -20.17 4.53 -22.12
N LEU A 94 -19.17 5.22 -21.58
CA LEU A 94 -17.77 4.77 -21.60
C LEU A 94 -17.22 4.92 -20.20
N SER A 95 -16.77 3.85 -19.57
CA SER A 95 -16.05 3.91 -18.30
C SER A 95 -14.76 3.12 -18.44
N SER A 96 -13.62 3.79 -18.35
CA SER A 96 -12.31 3.15 -18.30
C SER A 96 -11.34 4.02 -17.48
N ASP A 97 -10.27 3.45 -16.90
CA ASP A 97 -9.84 2.05 -17.01
C ASP A 97 -10.05 1.22 -15.74
N GLY A 98 -10.20 1.87 -14.58
CA GLY A 98 -10.57 1.21 -13.32
C GLY A 98 -9.76 1.67 -12.12
N ILE A 99 -9.74 0.81 -11.08
CA ILE A 99 -9.00 0.97 -9.84
C ILE A 99 -8.37 -0.37 -9.45
N ALA A 100 -7.18 -0.34 -8.87
CA ALA A 100 -6.49 -1.52 -8.37
C ALA A 100 -6.03 -1.31 -6.92
N PHE A 101 -6.07 -2.37 -6.12
CA PHE A 101 -5.31 -2.47 -4.88
C PHE A 101 -3.96 -3.11 -5.20
N VAL A 102 -2.87 -2.49 -4.73
CA VAL A 102 -1.51 -2.88 -5.11
C VAL A 102 -0.64 -3.05 -3.88
N ILE A 103 0.12 -4.15 -3.85
CA ILE A 103 1.26 -4.34 -2.98
C ILE A 103 2.50 -4.18 -3.85
N ALA A 104 3.36 -3.22 -3.52
CA ALA A 104 4.53 -2.87 -4.31
C ALA A 104 5.79 -2.76 -3.43
N PRO A 105 6.99 -3.04 -3.97
CA PRO A 105 8.25 -2.92 -3.24
C PRO A 105 8.61 -1.46 -2.92
N GLN A 106 8.02 -0.50 -3.64
CA GLN A 106 8.21 0.93 -3.42
C GLN A 106 6.94 1.72 -3.74
N ARG A 107 6.84 2.93 -3.18
CA ARG A 107 5.74 3.88 -3.48
C ARG A 107 5.99 4.60 -4.81
N GLY A 108 4.94 5.16 -5.39
CA GLY A 108 5.01 6.08 -6.53
C GLY A 108 5.28 5.47 -7.91
N LEU A 109 5.52 4.14 -7.99
CA LEU A 109 5.58 3.35 -9.23
C LEU A 109 6.15 4.12 -10.44
N PRO A 110 7.42 4.58 -10.36
CA PRO A 110 8.01 5.45 -11.38
C PRO A 110 8.05 4.76 -12.74
N GLY A 111 7.78 5.52 -13.80
CA GLY A 111 7.74 5.01 -15.17
C GLY A 111 6.43 4.31 -15.56
N SER A 112 5.52 4.06 -14.62
CA SER A 112 4.20 3.53 -14.93
C SER A 112 3.37 4.48 -15.81
N LEU A 113 2.44 3.92 -16.58
CA LEU A 113 1.61 4.63 -17.54
C LEU A 113 0.15 4.66 -17.08
N ALA A 114 -0.59 5.67 -17.55
CA ALA A 114 -2.03 5.75 -17.37
C ALA A 114 -2.77 4.77 -18.30
N SER A 115 -4.09 4.88 -18.40
CA SER A 115 -4.90 4.09 -19.33
C SER A 115 -4.91 2.58 -18.96
N GLN A 116 -4.77 1.69 -19.93
CA GLN A 116 -4.77 0.23 -19.79
C GLN A 116 -3.71 -0.33 -18.82
N TYR A 117 -2.72 0.47 -18.44
CA TYR A 117 -1.66 0.07 -17.51
C TYR A 117 -2.02 0.34 -16.04
N LEU A 118 -3.19 0.97 -15.77
CA LEU A 118 -3.74 1.23 -14.44
C LEU A 118 -2.80 1.99 -13.47
N GLY A 119 -1.80 2.70 -13.99
CA GLY A 119 -0.77 3.34 -13.16
C GLY A 119 0.22 2.36 -12.51
N MET A 120 0.19 1.08 -12.88
CA MET A 120 1.05 0.05 -12.29
C MET A 120 2.23 -0.32 -13.17
N PHE A 121 2.01 -0.33 -14.48
CA PHE A 121 2.96 -0.89 -15.44
C PHE A 121 3.34 0.10 -16.54
N ASN A 122 4.37 -0.22 -17.30
CA ASN A 122 4.75 0.43 -18.55
C ASN A 122 4.66 -0.54 -19.75
N GLN A 123 4.99 -0.07 -20.95
CA GLN A 123 4.93 -0.87 -22.18
C GLN A 123 5.89 -2.07 -22.22
N THR A 124 6.98 -1.99 -21.45
CA THR A 124 8.08 -2.96 -21.44
C THR A 124 8.04 -3.90 -20.23
N ASP A 125 7.13 -3.67 -19.28
CA ASP A 125 6.96 -4.56 -18.13
C ASP A 125 6.42 -5.90 -18.63
N THR A 126 7.33 -6.84 -18.85
CA THR A 126 7.00 -8.26 -18.86
C THR A 126 6.60 -8.63 -17.44
N ALA A 127 5.54 -9.39 -17.23
CA ALA A 127 4.99 -9.76 -15.92
C ALA A 127 5.92 -10.63 -15.02
N LEU A 128 7.24 -10.51 -15.17
CA LEU A 128 8.26 -11.15 -14.37
C LEU A 128 8.74 -10.17 -13.29
N PRO A 129 8.75 -10.58 -12.01
CA PRO A 129 9.34 -9.78 -10.96
C PRO A 129 10.86 -9.70 -11.18
N SER A 130 11.43 -8.51 -11.02
CA SER A 130 12.86 -8.30 -10.80
C SER A 130 13.32 -8.94 -9.49
#